data_AF-A0A5J4P8C7-F1
#
_entry.id   AF-A0A5J4P8C7-F1
#
_cell.length_a   1.000
_cell.length_b   1.000
_cell.length_c   1.000
_cell.angle_alpha   90.00
_cell.angle_beta   90.00
_cell.angle_gamma   90.00
#
_symmetry.space_group_name_H-M   'P 1'
#
loop_
_entity.id
_entity.type
_entity.pdbx_description
1 polymer ?
#
loop_
_entity_poly.entity_id
_entity_poly.type
_entity_poly.pdbx_seq_one_letter_code
_entity_poly.pdbx_strand_id
1 'polypeptide(L)' 'MATQSEQILENGLIKTLHDNGYEYIQLKEEENLYANFKSQLEKHNKKQLALCNREYFTDKEFERICTHLEG' A
#
# COMPACT_ATOMS: atom_id res chain seq x y z
N MET A 1 23.33 24.51 15.62
CA MET A 1 22.78 23.42 14.77
C MET A 1 21.93 24.09 13.72
N ALA A 2 22.17 23.85 12.43
CA ALA A 2 21.35 24.43 11.39
C ALA A 2 19.98 23.75 11.43
N THR A 3 18.96 24.46 11.87
CA THR A 3 17.56 24.02 11.81
C THR A 3 17.13 24.07 10.35
N GLN A 4 17.25 22.93 9.67
CA GLN A 4 16.63 22.73 8.36
C GLN A 4 15.10 22.85 8.51
N SER A 5 14.42 23.37 7.50
CA SER A 5 12.96 23.34 7.50
C SER A 5 12.47 21.90 7.40
N GLU A 6 11.31 21.63 8.00
CA GLU A 6 10.65 20.32 7.97
C GLU A 6 10.49 19.80 6.54
N GLN A 7 10.19 20.69 5.58
CA GLN A 7 10.08 20.35 4.16
C GLN A 7 11.38 19.77 3.57
N ILE A 8 12.54 20.28 3.97
CA ILE A 8 13.82 19.79 3.45
C ILE A 8 14.15 18.42 4.09
N LEU A 9 13.83 18.25 5.37
CA LEU A 9 13.99 16.96 6.06
C LEU A 9 13.08 15.89 5.46
N GLU A 10 11.81 16.23 5.21
CA GLU A 10 10.84 15.35 4.56
C GLU A 10 11.31 14.92 3.17
N ASN A 11 11.72 15.88 2.32
CA ASN A 11 12.22 15.58 0.98
C ASN A 11 13.46 14.68 1.01
N GLY A 12 14.37 14.90 1.97
CA GLY A 12 15.55 14.06 2.17
C GLY A 12 15.20 12.63 2.58
N LEU A 13 14.21 12.47 3.46
CA LEU A 13 13.72 11.17 3.91
C LEU A 13 13.02 10.41 2.77
N ILE A 14 12.12 11.07 2.03
CA ILE A 14 11.44 10.47 0.88
C ILE A 14 12.45 9.97 -0.15
N LYS A 15 13.46 10.79 -0.46
CA LYS A 15 14.53 10.41 -1.38
C LYS A 15 15.29 9.18 -0.87
N THR A 16 15.65 9.16 0.41
CA THR A 16 16.33 8.02 1.02
C THR A 16 15.49 6.74 0.92
N LEU A 17 14.19 6.82 1.19
CA LEU A 17 13.29 5.67 1.07
C LEU A 17 13.20 5.19 -0.39
N HIS A 18 13.09 6.10 -1.35
CA HIS A 18 13.08 5.75 -2.76
C HIS A 18 14.38 5.04 -3.20
N ASP A 19 15.54 5.54 -2.76
CA ASP A 19 16.84 4.92 -3.04
C ASP A 19 16.99 3.54 -2.38
N ASN A 20 16.27 3.27 -1.30
CA ASN A 20 16.17 1.94 -0.66
C ASN A 20 15.11 1.03 -1.32
N GLY A 21 14.51 1.44 -2.43
CA GLY A 21 13.54 0.64 -3.19
C GLY A 21 12.10 0.70 -2.68
N TYR A 22 11.76 1.66 -1.81
CA TYR A 22 10.38 1.90 -1.42
C TYR A 22 9.65 2.70 -2.50
N GLU A 23 8.49 2.20 -2.92
CA GLU A 23 7.61 2.88 -3.87
C GLU A 23 6.92 4.07 -3.19
N TYR A 24 7.03 5.26 -3.79
CA TYR A 24 6.25 6.42 -3.34
C TYR A 24 4.84 6.35 -3.93
N ILE A 25 3.85 6.24 -3.04
CA ILE A 25 2.43 6.28 -3.40
C ILE A 25 1.76 7.49 -2.74
N GLN A 26 0.98 8.23 -3.52
CA GLN A 26 0.18 9.33 -3.00
C GLN A 26 -1.24 8.86 -2.73
N LEU A 27 -1.62 8.82 -1.45
CA LEU A 27 -2.97 8.47 -1.01
C LEU A 27 -3.63 9.76 -0.51
N LYS A 28 -4.69 10.21 -1.19
CA LYS A 28 -5.40 11.46 -0.83
C LYS A 28 -6.65 11.17 -0.03
N GLU A 29 -7.41 10.18 -0.49
CA GLU A 29 -8.68 9.76 0.09
C GLU A 29 -8.54 8.38 0.74
N GLU A 30 -9.42 8.09 1.69
CA GLU A 30 -9.48 6.79 2.35
C GLU A 30 -9.71 5.65 1.34
N GLU A 31 -10.52 5.87 0.30
CA GLU A 31 -10.71 4.92 -0.80
C GLU A 31 -9.39 4.54 -1.50
N ASN A 32 -8.43 5.48 -1.59
CA ASN A 32 -7.11 5.18 -2.17
C ASN A 32 -6.31 4.22 -1.27
N LEU A 33 -6.46 4.34 0.05
CA LEU A 33 -5.83 3.44 1.00
C LEU A 33 -6.37 2.01 0.83
N TYR A 34 -7.69 1.85 0.73
CA TYR A 34 -8.32 0.55 0.48
C TYR A 34 -7.91 -0.04 -0.87
N ALA A 35 -7.89 0.75 -1.93
CA ALA A 35 -7.47 0.30 -3.26
C ALA A 35 -5.99 -0.15 -3.29
N ASN A 36 -5.11 0.59 -2.62
CA ASN A 36 -3.72 0.19 -2.46
C ASN A 36 -3.60 -1.08 -1.61
N PHE A 37 -4.33 -1.17 -0.50
CA PHE A 37 -4.32 -2.36 0.36
C PHE A 37 -4.75 -3.62 -0.40
N LYS A 38 -5.83 -3.55 -1.19
CA LYS A 38 -6.27 -4.62 -2.09
C LYS A 38 -5.16 -5.04 -3.05
N SER A 39 -4.55 -4.08 -3.72
CA SER A 39 -3.47 -4.33 -4.69
C SER A 39 -2.24 -4.98 -4.03
N GLN A 40 -1.88 -4.57 -2.82
CA GLN A 40 -0.77 -5.17 -2.07
C GLN A 40 -1.09 -6.59 -1.61
N LEU A 41 -2.33 -6.86 -1.16
CA LEU A 41 -2.78 -8.20 -0.84
C LEU A 41 -2.77 -9.13 -2.07
N GLU A 42 -3.16 -8.64 -3.24
CA GLU A 42 -3.11 -9.41 -4.49
C GLU A 42 -1.67 -9.72 -4.90
N LYS A 43 -0.77 -8.73 -4.82
CA LYS A 43 0.67 -8.92 -5.06
C LYS A 43 1.26 -9.96 -4.11
N HIS A 44 0.93 -9.88 -2.81
CA HIS A 44 1.41 -10.81 -1.79
C HIS A 44 0.88 -12.23 -2.02
N ASN A 45 -0.42 -12.36 -2.27
CA ASN A 45 -1.11 -13.64 -2.40
C ASN A 45 -1.14 -14.17 -3.84
N LYS A 46 -0.40 -13.57 -4.78
CA LYS A 46 -0.41 -13.94 -6.20
C LYS A 46 -0.27 -15.44 -6.45
N LYS A 47 0.60 -16.12 -5.68
CA LYS A 47 0.79 -17.58 -5.79
C LYS A 47 -0.47 -18.35 -5.39
N GLN A 48 -1.14 -17.95 -4.32
CA GLN A 48 -2.36 -18.60 -3.83
C GLN A 48 -3.55 -18.29 -4.72
N LEU A 49 -3.65 -17.05 -5.22
CA LEU A 49 -4.65 -16.65 -6.21
C LEU A 49 -4.52 -17.48 -7.49
N ALA A 50 -3.29 -17.67 -7.99
CA ALA A 50 -3.02 -18.50 -9.17
C ALA A 50 -3.45 -19.98 -8.97
N LEU A 51 -3.27 -20.55 -7.77
CA LEU A 51 -3.75 -21.90 -7.46
C LEU A 51 -5.29 -22.00 -7.53
N CYS A 52 -5.99 -20.91 -7.24
CA CYS A 52 -7.44 -20.79 -7.36
C CYS A 52 -7.90 -20.34 -8.76
N ASN A 53 -7.00 -20.28 -9.77
CA ASN A 53 -7.27 -19.70 -11.10
C ASN A 53 -7.86 -18.29 -11.04
N ARG A 54 -7.38 -17.47 -10.10
CA ARG A 54 -7.77 -16.07 -9.95
C ARG A 54 -6.55 -15.17 -9.97
N GLU A 55 -6.74 -13.94 -10.40
CA GLU A 55 -5.67 -12.93 -10.42
C GLU A 55 -5.93 -11.77 -9.46
N TYR A 56 -7.19 -11.57 -9.05
CA TYR A 56 -7.62 -10.45 -8.21
C TYR A 56 -8.75 -10.89 -7.27
N PHE A 57 -8.95 -10.14 -6.18
CA PHE A 57 -10.10 -10.30 -5.29
C PHE A 57 -11.31 -9.56 -5.88
N THR A 58 -12.50 -10.16 -5.76
CA THR A 58 -13.74 -9.39 -6.01
C THR A 58 -14.00 -8.43 -4.85
N ASP A 59 -14.78 -7.38 -5.08
CA ASP A 59 -15.01 -6.35 -4.06
C ASP A 59 -15.68 -6.91 -2.81
N LYS A 60 -16.61 -7.87 -2.98
CA LYS A 60 -17.25 -8.58 -1.86
C LYS A 60 -16.27 -9.43 -1.04
N GLU A 61 -15.26 -10.00 -1.69
CA GLU A 61 -14.25 -10.81 -1.01
C GLU A 61 -13.28 -9.92 -0.25
N PHE A 62 -12.87 -8.82 -0.85
CA PHE A 62 -12.04 -7.83 -0.20
C PHE A 62 -12.75 -7.19 1.00
N GLU A 63 -14.02 -6.82 0.86
CA GLU A 63 -14.86 -6.32 1.96
C GLU A 63 -14.90 -7.33 3.12
N ARG A 64 -15.10 -8.61 2.83
CA ARG A 64 -15.08 -9.66 3.85
C ARG A 64 -13.72 -9.81 4.54
N ILE A 65 -12.62 -9.60 3.81
CA ILE A 65 -11.27 -9.58 4.39
C ILE A 65 -11.10 -8.38 5.32
N CYS A 66 -11.54 -7.18 4.91
CA CYS A 66 -11.51 -5.98 5.75
C CYS A 66 -12.31 -6.20 7.04
N THR A 67 -13.55 -6.67 6.94
CA THR A 67 -14.39 -6.95 8.13
C THR A 67 -13.76 -7.99 9.06
N HIS A 68 -13.03 -8.98 8.51
CA HIS A 68 -12.33 -9.97 9.33
C HIS A 68 -11.12 -9.39 10.08
N LEU A 69 -10.43 -8.40 9.49
CA LEU A 69 -9.29 -7.73 10.11
C LEU A 69 -9.72 -6.67 11.14
N GLU A 70 -10.94 -6.15 11.04
CA GLU A 70 -11.54 -5.19 11.98
C GLU A 70 -12.16 -5.86 13.23
N GLY A 71 -12.38 -7.18 13.21
CA GLY A 71 -13.00 -7.96 14.30
C GLY A 71 -11.99 -8.65 15.22
#